data_AF-A0A9Q1M3X8-F1
#
_entry.id   AF-A0A9Q1M3X8-F1
#
_cell.length_a   1.000
_cell.length_b   1.000
_cell.length_c   1.000
_cell.angle_alpha   90.00
_cell.angle_beta   90.00
_cell.angle_gamma   90.00
#
_symmetry.space_group_name_H-M   'P 1'
#
loop_
_entity.id
_entity.type
_entity.pdbx_description
1 polymer ?
#
loop_
_entity_poly.entity_id
_entity_poly.type
_entity_poly.pdbx_seq_one_letter_code
_entity_poly.pdbx_strand_id
1 'polypeptide(L)'
;MQNGQKVTFPGEADEVPETITGGIVFFLQQKEHPKFKRMGDDLFVEYTSTLAEALCGYQFILTHLDNRKLLIKSQPGEIAKPDQFKAINDEGMPMYQRPFMRGKLYIHLTIDFRVITRAMKQQAAQEAYDEDDDGGAQRVQCV
;
A
#
# COMPACT_ATOMS: atom_id res chain seq x y z
N MET A 1 14.86 -8.92 -8.37
CA MET A 1 14.14 -9.78 -9.34
C MET A 1 12.97 -9.00 -9.90
N GLN A 2 12.60 -9.24 -11.16
CA GLN A 2 11.53 -8.52 -11.85
C GLN A 2 10.40 -9.46 -12.28
N ASN A 3 9.21 -8.91 -12.50
CA ASN A 3 8.10 -9.67 -13.08
C ASN A 3 8.49 -10.20 -14.47
N GLY A 4 8.14 -11.44 -14.78
CA GLY A 4 8.50 -12.13 -16.02
C GLY A 4 9.93 -12.68 -16.07
N GLN A 5 10.73 -12.51 -15.01
CA GLN A 5 12.10 -13.06 -14.98
C GLN A 5 12.07 -14.60 -15.03
N LYS A 6 12.88 -15.16 -15.94
CA LYS A 6 13.06 -16.59 -16.13
C LYS A 6 14.12 -17.14 -15.18
N VAL A 7 13.79 -18.19 -14.42
CA VAL A 7 14.73 -18.95 -13.59
C VAL A 7 14.75 -20.38 -14.11
N THR A 8 15.92 -20.87 -14.53
CA THR A 8 16.06 -22.20 -15.14
C THR A 8 16.87 -23.10 -14.23
N PHE A 9 16.33 -24.29 -13.95
CA PHE A 9 16.99 -25.35 -13.22
C PHE A 9 17.26 -26.51 -14.18
N PRO A 10 18.51 -26.66 -14.66
CA PRO A 10 18.85 -27.75 -15.58
C PRO A 10 18.87 -29.10 -14.87
N GLY A 11 18.38 -30.16 -15.50
CA GLY A 11 18.42 -31.53 -14.97
C GLY A 11 17.36 -31.86 -13.93
N GLU A 12 16.44 -30.94 -13.63
CA GLU A 12 15.39 -31.12 -12.62
C GLU A 12 14.03 -31.56 -13.20
N ALA A 13 13.94 -31.85 -14.50
CA ALA A 13 12.70 -32.36 -15.11
C ALA A 13 12.52 -33.88 -14.88
N ASP A 14 11.53 -34.48 -15.52
CA ASP A 14 11.29 -35.92 -15.41
C ASP A 14 12.48 -36.74 -15.94
N GLU A 15 12.91 -37.73 -15.15
CA GLU A 15 14.05 -38.60 -15.47
C GLU A 15 13.57 -39.94 -16.05
N VAL A 16 14.27 -40.40 -17.09
CA VAL A 16 14.06 -41.71 -17.74
C VAL A 16 15.43 -42.38 -17.92
N PRO A 17 15.55 -43.71 -17.67
CA PRO A 17 16.80 -44.43 -17.88
C PRO A 17 17.36 -44.22 -19.30
N GLU A 18 18.70 -44.16 -19.41
CA GLU A 18 19.45 -43.97 -20.67
C GLU A 18 19.22 -42.62 -21.40
N THR A 19 18.53 -41.66 -20.77
CA THR A 19 18.29 -40.32 -21.34
C THR A 19 18.77 -39.21 -20.39
N ILE A 20 19.18 -38.06 -20.95
CA ILE A 20 19.55 -36.88 -20.16
C ILE A 20 18.29 -36.15 -19.70
N THR A 21 18.19 -35.86 -18.40
CA THR A 21 17.06 -35.15 -17.80
C THR A 21 16.93 -33.73 -18.35
N GLY A 22 15.70 -33.33 -18.67
CA GLY A 22 15.37 -31.97 -19.09
C GLY A 22 15.51 -30.94 -17.96
N GLY A 23 15.20 -29.67 -18.24
CA GLY A 23 15.23 -28.60 -17.24
C GLY A 23 13.84 -28.03 -16.92
N ILE A 24 13.66 -27.55 -15.69
CA ILE A 24 12.47 -26.81 -15.28
C ILE A 24 12.72 -25.32 -15.44
N VAL A 25 11.74 -24.61 -16.01
CA VAL A 25 11.76 -23.16 -16.18
C VAL A 25 10.64 -22.54 -15.37
N PHE A 26 10.99 -21.73 -14.38
CA PHE A 26 10.04 -20.90 -13.64
C PHE A 26 9.98 -19.50 -14.22
N PHE A 27 8.76 -18.96 -14.31
CA PHE A 27 8.51 -17.55 -14.60
C PHE A 27 8.01 -16.87 -13.33
N LEU A 28 8.71 -15.82 -12.92
CA LEU A 28 8.31 -15.01 -11.78
C LEU A 28 7.08 -14.17 -12.13
N GLN A 29 5.95 -14.44 -11.50
CA GLN A 29 4.74 -13.61 -11.64
C GLN A 29 4.52 -12.77 -10.38
N GLN A 30 4.46 -11.45 -10.56
CA GLN A 30 4.15 -10.53 -9.48
C GLN A 30 2.65 -10.53 -9.20
N LYS A 31 2.27 -10.90 -7.98
CA LYS A 31 0.90 -10.76 -7.49
C LYS A 31 0.57 -9.30 -7.20
N GLU A 32 -0.65 -8.89 -7.52
CA GLU A 32 -1.16 -7.58 -7.15
C GLU A 32 -1.29 -7.44 -5.63
N HIS A 33 -0.90 -6.27 -5.11
CA HIS A 33 -0.99 -5.94 -3.69
C HIS A 33 -2.04 -4.82 -3.51
N PRO A 34 -2.92 -4.89 -2.50
CA PRO A 34 -4.04 -3.96 -2.35
C PRO A 34 -3.62 -2.50 -2.17
N LYS A 35 -2.43 -2.25 -1.61
CA LYS A 35 -1.94 -0.89 -1.31
C LYS A 35 -0.76 -0.43 -2.17
N PHE A 36 0.02 -1.36 -2.71
CA PHE A 36 1.31 -1.04 -3.30
C PHE A 36 1.36 -1.53 -4.74
N LYS A 37 1.67 -0.63 -5.65
CA LYS A 37 1.93 -0.95 -7.04
C LYS A 37 3.42 -0.83 -7.28
N ARG A 38 4.07 -1.94 -7.64
CA ARG A 38 5.50 -1.94 -7.95
C ARG A 38 5.72 -1.63 -9.42
N MET A 39 6.64 -0.72 -9.72
CA MET A 39 7.15 -0.45 -11.06
C MET A 39 8.68 -0.52 -11.03
N GLY A 40 9.25 -1.60 -11.56
CA GLY A 40 10.69 -1.84 -11.48
C GLY A 40 11.17 -2.00 -10.04
N ASP A 41 12.06 -1.11 -9.60
CA ASP A 41 12.57 -1.05 -8.22
C ASP A 41 11.82 -0.05 -7.34
N ASP A 42 10.89 0.72 -7.90
CA ASP A 42 10.11 1.73 -7.20
C ASP A 42 8.74 1.20 -6.78
N LEU A 43 8.21 1.76 -5.68
CA LEU A 43 6.87 1.47 -5.15
C LEU A 43 5.97 2.69 -5.29
N PHE A 44 4.70 2.45 -5.59
CA PHE A 44 3.68 3.47 -5.72
C PHE A 44 2.54 3.17 -4.74
N VAL A 45 2.08 4.20 -4.06
CA VAL A 45 0.92 4.17 -3.16
C VAL A 45 0.02 5.36 -3.44
N GLU A 46 -1.29 5.14 -3.41
CA GLU A 46 -2.27 6.21 -3.51
C GLU A 46 -2.65 6.69 -2.11
N TYR A 47 -2.65 8.01 -1.92
CA TYR A 47 -3.08 8.64 -0.68
C TYR A 47 -4.11 9.73 -0.98
N THR A 48 -5.33 9.51 -0.52
CA THR A 48 -6.41 10.49 -0.64
C THR A 48 -6.37 11.43 0.55
N SER A 49 -6.16 12.72 0.30
CA SER A 49 -6.18 13.79 1.29
C SER A 49 -7.43 14.65 1.13
N THR A 50 -7.91 15.23 2.23
CA THR A 50 -8.94 16.27 2.17
C THR A 50 -8.35 17.60 1.68
N LEU A 51 -9.20 18.48 1.15
CA LEU A 51 -8.77 19.84 0.78
C LEU A 51 -8.15 20.61 1.97
N ALA A 52 -8.64 20.40 3.18
CA ALA A 52 -8.10 21.04 4.38
C ALA A 52 -6.66 20.58 4.67
N GLU A 53 -6.38 19.27 4.58
CA GLU A 53 -5.04 18.71 4.76
C GLU A 53 -4.10 19.11 3.63
N ALA A 54 -4.59 19.22 2.40
CA ALA A 54 -3.79 19.66 1.26
C ALA A 54 -3.29 21.11 1.41
N LEU A 55 -4.10 21.99 2.02
CA LEU A 55 -3.78 23.41 2.21
C LEU A 55 -3.05 23.71 3.52
N CYS A 56 -3.44 23.05 4.62
CA CYS A 56 -2.90 23.30 5.95
C CYS A 56 -1.72 22.37 6.31
N GLY A 57 -1.44 21.39 5.46
CA GLY A 57 -0.44 20.35 5.67
C GLY A 57 -1.07 19.05 6.14
N TYR A 58 -0.54 17.94 5.62
CA TYR A 58 -0.94 16.58 5.95
C TYR A 58 0.14 15.87 6.77
N GLN A 59 -0.30 14.96 7.63
CA GLN A 59 0.53 14.02 8.37
C GLN A 59 -0.22 12.70 8.49
N PHE A 60 0.37 11.61 8.01
CA PHE A 60 -0.23 10.28 8.14
C PHE A 60 0.84 9.21 8.34
N ILE A 61 0.41 8.06 8.86
CA ILE A 61 1.26 6.90 9.07
C ILE A 61 0.98 5.89 7.96
N LEU A 62 2.02 5.53 7.22
CA LEU A 62 1.97 4.47 6.22
C LEU A 62 2.66 3.22 6.76
N THR A 63 1.94 2.10 6.81
CA THR A 63 2.56 0.79 7.09
C THR A 63 3.21 0.26 5.81
N HIS A 64 4.52 0.08 5.83
CA HIS A 64 5.32 -0.43 4.72
C HIS A 64 5.24 -1.97 4.62
N LEU A 65 5.79 -2.55 3.54
CA LEU A 65 5.80 -4.00 3.28
C LEU A 65 6.57 -4.84 4.33
N ASP A 66 7.46 -4.21 5.09
CA ASP A 66 8.24 -4.82 6.17
C ASP A 66 7.60 -4.58 7.55
N ASN A 67 6.34 -4.13 7.58
CA ASN A 67 5.57 -3.78 8.77
C ASN A 67 6.11 -2.58 9.57
N ARG A 68 7.12 -1.84 9.06
CA ARG A 68 7.53 -0.57 9.65
C ARG A 68 6.45 0.50 9.40
N LYS A 69 6.31 1.41 10.36
CA LYS A 69 5.43 2.58 10.27
C LYS A 69 6.24 3.79 9.84
N LEU A 70 5.96 4.30 8.65
CA LEU A 70 6.58 5.52 8.10
C LEU A 70 5.68 6.71 8.42
N LEU A 71 6.24 7.70 9.12
CA LEU A 71 5.55 8.97 9.37
C LEU A 71 5.81 9.91 8.21
N ILE A 72 4.77 10.21 7.42
CA ILE A 72 4.87 11.04 6.23
C ILE A 72 4.22 12.37 6.55
N LYS A 73 4.99 13.46 6.42
CA LYS A 73 4.54 14.82 6.70
C LYS A 73 4.88 15.77 5.56
N SER A 74 4.00 16.72 5.30
CA SER A 74 4.26 17.90 4.47
C SER A 74 5.30 18.83 5.11
N GLN A 75 6.01 19.62 4.31
CA GLN A 75 6.84 20.70 4.86
C GLN A 75 5.95 21.87 5.28
N PRO A 76 6.30 22.61 6.36
CA PRO A 76 5.56 23.81 6.75
C PRO A 76 5.49 24.82 5.59
N GLY A 77 4.29 25.22 5.20
CA GLY A 77 4.05 26.16 4.09
C GLY A 77 4.02 25.52 2.69
N GLU A 78 4.19 24.21 2.58
CA GLU A 78 4.03 23.48 1.32
C GLU A 78 2.55 23.18 1.06
N ILE A 79 2.04 23.63 -0.08
CA ILE A 79 0.67 23.32 -0.54
C ILE A 79 0.72 22.08 -1.44
N ALA A 80 -0.05 21.06 -1.10
CA ALA A 80 -0.19 19.88 -1.93
C ALA A 80 -1.04 20.19 -3.17
N LYS A 81 -0.52 19.85 -4.35
CA LYS A 81 -1.27 19.99 -5.61
C LYS A 81 -2.04 18.70 -5.92
N PRO A 82 -3.19 18.79 -6.62
CA PRO A 82 -3.85 17.60 -7.16
C PRO A 82 -2.88 16.83 -8.07
N ASP A 83 -2.91 15.50 -7.99
CA ASP A 83 -2.08 14.59 -8.78
C ASP A 83 -0.57 14.79 -8.61
N GLN A 84 -0.17 15.40 -7.49
CA GLN A 84 1.24 15.54 -7.15
C GLN A 84 1.79 14.20 -6.65
N PHE A 85 3.03 13.91 -7.06
CA PHE A 85 3.80 12.80 -6.51
C PHE A 85 4.81 13.30 -5.48
N LYS A 86 4.82 12.64 -4.32
CA LYS A 86 5.87 12.82 -3.31
C LYS A 86 6.77 11.61 -3.30
N ALA A 87 8.06 11.83 -3.50
CA ALA A 87 9.08 10.78 -3.48
C ALA A 87 9.74 10.68 -2.10
N ILE A 88 9.83 9.46 -1.57
CA ILE A 88 10.62 9.11 -0.39
C ILE A 88 11.75 8.20 -0.89
N ASN A 89 12.99 8.65 -0.73
CA ASN A 89 14.15 7.89 -1.14
C ASN A 89 14.35 6.67 -0.22
N ASP A 90 14.95 5.61 -0.78
CA ASP A 90 15.35 4.38 -0.06
C ASP A 90 14.22 3.53 0.56
N GLU A 91 12.96 3.88 0.30
CA GLU A 91 11.78 3.13 0.74
C GLU A 91 11.08 2.37 -0.41
N GLY A 92 11.77 2.14 -1.53
CA GLY A 92 11.31 1.26 -2.61
C GLY A 92 11.68 -0.21 -2.41
N MET A 93 11.69 -0.97 -3.51
CA MET A 93 12.12 -2.37 -3.51
C MET A 93 13.65 -2.50 -3.56
N PRO A 94 14.23 -3.56 -2.97
CA PRO A 94 15.65 -3.86 -3.11
C PRO A 94 16.04 -4.14 -4.57
N MET A 95 17.15 -3.55 -5.01
CA MET A 95 17.68 -3.76 -6.35
C MET A 95 18.22 -5.19 -6.49
N TYR A 96 17.95 -5.82 -7.63
CA TYR A 96 18.45 -7.16 -7.89
C TYR A 96 19.99 -7.18 -7.84
N GLN A 97 20.55 -8.21 -7.20
CA GLN A 97 22.00 -8.38 -6.94
C GLN A 97 22.63 -7.31 -6.02
N ARG A 98 21.89 -6.29 -5.58
CA ARG A 98 22.38 -5.21 -4.71
C ARG A 98 21.37 -4.94 -3.58
N PRO A 99 21.29 -5.82 -2.57
CA PRO A 99 20.23 -5.79 -1.56
C PRO A 99 20.24 -4.56 -0.65
N PHE A 100 21.40 -3.91 -0.52
CA PHE A 100 21.56 -2.69 0.28
C PHE A 100 21.11 -1.42 -0.45
N MET A 101 20.85 -1.50 -1.76
CA MET A 101 20.28 -0.39 -2.52
C MET A 101 18.79 -0.63 -2.75
N ARG A 102 17.98 0.38 -2.47
CA ARG A 102 16.53 0.36 -2.64
C ARG A 102 16.12 1.44 -3.64
N GLY A 103 15.00 1.21 -4.32
CA GLY A 103 14.34 2.25 -5.10
C GLY A 103 13.66 3.28 -4.20
N LYS A 104 12.73 4.04 -4.80
CA LYS A 104 11.96 5.08 -4.13
C LYS A 104 10.52 4.64 -3.90
N LEU A 105 9.89 5.23 -2.90
CA LEU A 105 8.44 5.16 -2.69
C LEU A 105 7.82 6.46 -3.19
N TYR A 106 6.91 6.35 -4.16
CA TYR A 106 6.10 7.44 -4.67
C TYR A 106 4.71 7.39 -4.06
N ILE A 107 4.29 8.51 -3.50
CA ILE A 107 2.94 8.70 -2.98
C ILE A 107 2.23 9.59 -3.98
N HIS A 108 1.19 9.06 -4.61
CA HIS A 108 0.28 9.83 -5.44
C HIS A 108 -0.74 10.50 -4.53
N LEU A 109 -0.71 11.83 -4.46
CA LEU A 109 -1.66 12.61 -3.68
C LEU A 109 -2.90 12.90 -4.53
N THR A 110 -4.01 12.30 -4.12
CA THR A 110 -5.34 12.57 -4.68
C THR A 110 -6.10 13.47 -3.72
N ILE A 111 -6.55 14.64 -4.17
CA ILE A 111 -7.28 15.58 -3.32
C ILE A 111 -8.78 15.37 -3.49
N ASP A 112 -9.47 15.07 -2.39
CA ASP A 112 -10.93 15.05 -2.36
C ASP A 112 -11.46 16.48 -2.14
N PHE A 113 -12.09 17.03 -3.18
CA PHE A 113 -12.70 18.36 -3.19
C PHE A 113 -14.16 18.37 -2.70
N ARG A 114 -14.71 17.23 -2.27
CA ARG A 114 -16.11 17.17 -1.80
C ARG A 114 -16.34 18.18 -0.68
N VAL A 115 -17.35 19.03 -0.89
CA VAL A 115 -17.84 19.94 0.15
C VAL A 115 -18.58 19.10 1.17
N ILE A 116 -18.00 18.95 2.36
CA ILE A 116 -18.70 18.29 3.46
C ILE A 116 -19.83 19.23 3.92
N THR A 117 -21.05 18.98 3.42
CA THR A 117 -22.24 19.71 3.86
C THR A 117 -22.59 19.32 5.29
N ARG A 118 -23.25 20.23 6.02
CA ARG A 118 -23.67 19.97 7.41
C ARG A 118 -24.55 18.72 7.54
N ALA A 119 -25.39 18.46 6.54
CA ALA A 119 -26.23 17.25 6.49
C ALA A 119 -25.39 15.96 6.45
N MET A 120 -24.32 15.92 5.65
CA MET A 120 -23.44 14.73 5.57
C MET A 120 -22.66 14.50 6.87
N LYS A 121 -22.26 15.57 7.58
CA LYS A 121 -21.66 15.44 8.92
C LYS A 121 -22.66 14.93 9.96
N GLN A 122 -23.90 15.40 9.90
CA GLN A 122 -24.95 14.97 10.83
C GLN A 122 -25.32 13.50 10.62
N GLN A 123 -25.43 13.04 9.38
CA GLN A 123 -25.69 11.64 9.07
C GLN A 123 -24.56 10.72 9.53
N ALA A 124 -23.30 11.04 9.20
CA ALA A 124 -22.16 10.24 9.67
C ALA A 124 -22.03 10.23 11.20
N ALA A 125 -22.43 11.32 11.88
CA ALA A 125 -22.48 11.36 13.33
C ALA A 125 -23.62 10.51 13.89
N GLN A 126 -24.82 10.58 13.31
CA GLN A 126 -25.99 9.78 13.72
C GLN A 126 -25.75 8.29 13.55
N GLU A 127 -25.22 7.85 12.39
CA GLU A 127 -24.88 6.43 12.15
C GLU A 127 -23.86 5.91 13.17
N ALA A 128 -22.86 6.71 13.54
CA ALA A 128 -21.90 6.34 14.58
C ALA A 128 -22.52 6.20 15.98
N TYR A 129 -23.58 6.95 16.30
CA TYR A 129 -24.31 6.81 17.56
C TYR A 129 -25.25 5.60 17.56
N ASP A 130 -25.82 5.26 16.39
CA ASP A 130 -26.75 4.14 16.26
C ASP A 130 -26.02 2.78 16.30
N GLU A 131 -24.76 2.69 15.85
CA GLU A 131 -23.95 1.45 15.92
C GLU A 131 -23.52 1.07 17.36
N ASP A 132 -23.49 2.02 18.30
CA ASP A 132 -23.13 1.77 19.70
C ASP A 132 -24.31 1.20 20.54
N ASP A 133 -25.56 1.26 20.05
CA ASP A 133 -26.76 0.79 20.78
C ASP A 133 -27.04 -0.72 20.57
N ASP A 134 -26.34 -1.39 19.66
CA ASP A 134 -26.36 -2.85 19.48
C ASP A 134 -25.43 -3.61 20.46
N GLY A 135 -24.80 -2.89 21.41
CA GLY A 135 -24.12 -3.43 22.59
C GLY A 135 -25.10 -3.94 23.65
N GLY A 136 -25.84 -5.00 23.31
CA GLY A 136 -26.93 -5.57 24.09
C GLY A 136 -26.71 -5.62 25.61
N ALA A 137 -27.56 -4.89 26.33
CA ALA A 137 -27.72 -4.99 27.77
C ALA A 137 -28.13 -6.41 28.17
N GLN A 138 -27.21 -7.15 28.80
CA GLN A 138 -27.53 -8.44 29.42
C GLN A 138 -28.38 -8.18 30.67
N ARG A 139 -29.70 -8.35 30.53
CA ARG A 139 -30.66 -8.30 31.64
C ARG A 139 -30.29 -9.38 32.66
N VAL A 140 -29.69 -8.96 33.77
CA VAL A 140 -29.54 -9.80 34.95
C VAL A 140 -30.94 -10.01 35.52
N GLN A 141 -31.49 -11.21 35.37
CA GLN A 141 -32.65 -11.63 36.17
C GLN A 141 -32.12 -11.96 37.57
N CYS A 142 -32.41 -11.08 38.53
CA CYS A 142 -32.29 -11.44 39.94
C CYS A 142 -33.35 -12.51 40.26
N VAL A 143 -32.89 -13.63 40.84
CA VAL A 143 -33.72 -14.65 41.50
C VAL A 143 -33.98 -14.23 42.94
#